data_AF-A0A9E3AEP0-F1
#
_entry.id   AF-A0A9E3AEP0-F1
#
_cell.length_a   1.000
_cell.length_b   1.000
_cell.length_c   1.000
_cell.angle_alpha   90.00
_cell.angle_beta   90.00
_cell.angle_gamma   90.00
#
_symmetry.space_group_name_H-M   'P 1'
#
loop_
_entity.id
_entity.type
_entity.pdbx_description
1 polymer ?
#
loop_
_entity_poly.entity_id
_entity_poly.type
_entity_poly.pdbx_seq_one_letter_code
_entity_poly.pdbx_strand_id
1 'polypeptide(L)'
;MHDSRTVANRFLELARERGQMLTPMQLLKLVYIAHGWMLGLAGRPLIRDEVQAWQYGPVIPPLYNAVRSYRRDPVSQSLAQPI
;
A
#
# COMPACT_ATOMS: atom_id res chain seq x y z
N MET A 1 11.37 -8.92 3.90
CA MET A 1 10.45 -8.27 2.93
C MET A 1 9.04 -8.56 3.37
N HIS A 2 8.13 -7.59 3.25
CA HIS A 2 6.75 -7.70 3.74
C HIS A 2 5.74 -7.87 2.60
N ASP A 3 4.58 -8.42 2.90
CA ASP A 3 3.42 -8.28 2.02
C ASP A 3 3.00 -6.80 1.97
N SER A 4 2.67 -6.28 0.79
CA SER A 4 2.26 -4.89 0.59
C SER A 4 1.05 -4.49 1.43
N ARG A 5 0.14 -5.44 1.73
CA ARG A 5 -0.99 -5.20 2.62
C ARG A 5 -0.58 -5.04 4.08
N THR A 6 0.53 -5.66 4.50
CA THR A 6 1.08 -5.44 5.84
C THR A 6 1.54 -3.99 6.00
N VAL A 7 2.30 -3.48 5.02
CA VAL A 7 2.76 -2.09 5.02
C VAL A 7 1.57 -1.13 4.91
N ALA A 8 0.59 -1.46 4.07
CA ALA A 8 -0.66 -0.70 3.94
C ALA A 8 -1.43 -0.63 5.27
N ASN A 9 -1.60 -1.75 5.98
CA ASN A 9 -2.27 -1.77 7.29
C ASN A 9 -1.55 -0.88 8.30
N ARG A 10 -0.20 -0.84 8.30
CA ARG A 10 0.53 0.08 9.16
C ARG A 10 0.26 1.55 8.83
N PHE A 11 0.12 1.91 7.54
CA PHE A 11 -0.31 3.26 7.17
C PHE A 11 -1.74 3.58 7.61
N LEU A 12 -2.68 2.62 7.52
CA LEU A 12 -4.04 2.79 8.02
C LEU A 12 -4.07 3.01 9.53
N GLU A 13 -3.27 2.26 10.28
CA GLU A 13 -3.12 2.44 11.74
C GLU A 13 -2.54 3.81 12.08
N LEU A 14 -1.46 4.24 11.41
CA LEU A 14 -0.87 5.58 11.58
C LEU A 14 -1.86 6.70 11.26
N ALA A 15 -2.67 6.54 10.21
CA ALA A 15 -3.70 7.51 9.85
C ALA A 15 -4.76 7.59 10.95
N ARG A 16 -5.23 6.44 11.46
CA ARG A 16 -6.22 6.36 12.54
C ARG A 16 -5.72 7.00 13.83
N GLU A 17 -4.46 6.76 14.21
CA GLU A 17 -3.80 7.41 15.36
C GLU A 17 -3.78 8.95 15.24
N ARG A 18 -3.83 9.48 14.02
CA ARG A 18 -3.87 10.92 13.71
C ARG A 18 -5.28 11.44 13.43
N GLY A 19 -6.33 10.64 13.62
CA GLY A 19 -7.71 11.01 13.28
C GLY A 19 -7.96 11.20 11.78
N GLN A 20 -7.13 10.58 10.93
CA GLN A 20 -7.21 10.66 9.48
C GLN A 20 -7.67 9.33 8.88
N MET A 21 -8.18 9.38 7.65
CA MET A 21 -8.47 8.20 6.85
C MET A 21 -7.75 8.28 5.50
N LEU A 22 -7.47 7.12 4.91
CA LEU A 22 -6.79 7.02 3.62
C LEU A 22 -7.71 6.40 2.57
N THR A 23 -7.75 7.03 1.40
CA THR A 23 -8.35 6.45 0.19
C THR A 23 -7.44 5.38 -0.41
N PRO A 24 -7.98 4.47 -1.25
CA PRO A 24 -7.19 3.48 -2.00
C PRO A 24 -5.98 4.07 -2.73
N MET A 25 -6.18 5.22 -3.38
CA MET A 25 -5.13 5.88 -4.16
C MET A 25 -3.98 6.39 -3.27
N GLN A 26 -4.30 6.97 -2.12
CA GLN A 26 -3.28 7.38 -1.15
C GLN A 26 -2.52 6.16 -0.62
N LEU A 27 -3.21 5.07 -0.31
CA LEU A 27 -2.59 3.87 0.24
C LEU A 27 -1.63 3.22 -0.76
N LEU A 28 -2.04 3.09 -2.03
CA LEU A 28 -1.18 2.60 -3.11
C LEU A 28 0.09 3.45 -3.26
N LYS A 29 -0.05 4.77 -3.28
CA LYS A 29 1.09 5.69 -3.42
C LYS A 29 2.03 5.63 -2.23
N LEU A 30 1.50 5.59 -1.01
CA LEU A 30 2.31 5.52 0.21
C LEU A 30 3.15 4.24 0.25
N VAL A 31 2.57 3.09 -0.07
CA VAL A 31 3.30 1.82 -0.10
C VAL A 31 4.35 1.81 -1.21
N TYR A 32 4.02 2.32 -2.41
CA TYR A 32 4.99 2.44 -3.51
C TYR A 32 6.18 3.36 -3.16
N ILE A 33 5.91 4.54 -2.58
CA ILE A 33 6.95 5.49 -2.18
C ILE A 33 7.83 4.89 -1.07
N ALA A 34 7.23 4.25 -0.07
CA ALA A 34 7.98 3.58 1.00
C ALA A 34 8.88 2.45 0.46
N HIS A 35 8.41 1.71 -0.54
CA HIS A 35 9.22 0.71 -1.23
C HIS A 35 10.42 1.34 -1.95
N GLY A 36 10.18 2.39 -2.74
CA GLY A 36 11.24 3.11 -3.44
C GLY A 36 12.27 3.74 -2.49
N TRP A 37 11.82 4.31 -1.37
CA TRP A 37 12.72 4.84 -0.34
C TRP A 37 13.60 3.78 0.29
N MET A 38 13.06 2.61 0.62
CA MET A 38 13.86 1.51 1.17
C MET A 38 14.90 0.98 0.18
N LEU A 39 14.55 0.92 -1.12
CA LEU A 39 15.51 0.59 -2.16
C LEU A 39 16.63 1.64 -2.24
N GLY A 40 16.29 2.93 -2.25
CA GLY A 40 17.27 4.01 -2.38
C GLY A 40 18.17 4.20 -1.14
N LEU A 41 17.61 4.05 0.07
CA LEU A 41 18.31 4.33 1.32
C LEU A 41 19.01 3.11 1.91
N ALA A 42 18.40 1.93 1.81
CA ALA A 42 18.88 0.71 2.46
C ALA A 42 19.33 -0.37 1.46
N GLY A 43 19.23 -0.12 0.15
CA GLY A 43 19.61 -1.07 -0.88
C GLY A 43 18.79 -2.37 -0.88
N ARG A 44 17.64 -2.38 -0.19
CA ARG A 44 16.82 -3.60 -0.03
C ARG A 44 15.33 -3.30 -0.16
N PRO A 45 14.54 -4.21 -0.77
CA PRO A 45 13.11 -4.02 -0.94
C PRO A 45 12.34 -4.04 0.39
N LEU A 46 11.38 -3.12 0.54
CA LEU A 46 10.44 -3.13 1.67
C LEU A 46 9.41 -4.25 1.54
N ILE A 47 8.81 -4.37 0.34
CA ILE A 47 7.76 -5.33 0.03
C ILE A 47 8.30 -6.42 -0.88
N ARG A 48 7.70 -7.61 -0.79
CA ARG A 48 7.99 -8.75 -1.67
C ARG A 48 7.16 -8.73 -2.96
N ASP A 49 6.02 -8.01 -2.95
CA ASP A 49 5.11 -7.96 -4.08
C ASP A 49 5.73 -7.17 -5.23
N GLU A 50 5.54 -7.67 -6.45
CA GLU A 50 6.00 -7.02 -7.67
C GLU A 50 5.26 -5.69 -7.89
N VAL A 51 6.04 -4.66 -8.27
CA VAL A 51 5.50 -3.41 -8.79
C VAL A 51 5.46 -3.48 -10.31
N GLN A 52 4.28 -3.29 -10.88
CA GLN A 52 4.04 -3.36 -12.32
C GLN A 52 3.80 -1.97 -12.91
N ALA A 53 4.40 -1.69 -14.08
CA ALA A 53 4.15 -0.46 -14.82
C ALA A 53 2.86 -0.60 -15.65
N TRP A 54 1.75 -0.08 -15.14
CA TRP A 54 0.47 -0.03 -15.86
C TRP A 54 0.32 1.33 -16.58
N GLN A 55 -0.71 1.46 -17.43
CA GLN A 55 -0.96 2.66 -18.24
C GLN A 55 -0.94 3.98 -17.45
N TYR A 56 -1.43 3.97 -16.21
CA TYR A 56 -1.56 5.17 -15.36
C TYR A 56 -0.55 5.22 -14.22
N GLY A 57 0.52 4.42 -14.31
CA GLY A 57 1.61 4.42 -13.34
C GLY A 57 1.83 3.07 -12.64
N PRO A 58 2.71 3.06 -11.63
CA PRO A 58 3.10 1.85 -10.93
C PRO A 58 1.94 1.33 -10.08
N VAL A 59 1.68 0.03 -10.19
CA VAL A 59 0.64 -0.68 -9.44
C VAL A 59 1.26 -1.86 -8.70
N ILE A 60 0.81 -2.08 -7.47
CA ILE A 60 1.11 -3.29 -6.70
C ILE A 60 -0.16 -4.15 -6.75
N PRO A 61 -0.26 -5.16 -7.64
CA PRO A 61 -1.54 -5.83 -7.92
C PRO A 61 -2.23 -6.44 -6.69
N PRO A 62 -1.52 -7.12 -5.76
CA PRO A 62 -2.15 -7.64 -4.55
C PRO A 62 -2.82 -6.54 -3.71
N LEU A 63 -2.15 -5.40 -3.53
CA LEU A 63 -2.69 -4.26 -2.79
C LEU A 63 -3.85 -3.61 -3.55
N TYR A 64 -3.69 -3.36 -4.85
CA TYR A 64 -4.74 -2.77 -5.68
C TYR A 64 -6.03 -3.60 -5.62
N ASN A 65 -5.92 -4.92 -5.77
CA ASN A 65 -7.06 -5.82 -5.70
C ASN A 65 -7.71 -5.83 -4.31
N ALA A 66 -6.94 -5.65 -3.24
CA ALA A 66 -7.48 -5.57 -1.89
C ALA A 66 -8.27 -4.27 -1.60
N VAL A 67 -8.00 -3.19 -2.34
CA VAL A 67 -8.60 -1.86 -2.09
C VAL A 67 -9.55 -1.37 -3.18
N ARG A 68 -9.59 -2.01 -4.36
CA ARG A 68 -10.37 -1.53 -5.53
C ARG A 68 -11.87 -1.35 -5.26
N SER A 69 -12.45 -2.14 -4.36
CA SER A 69 -13.88 -2.06 -4.02
C SER A 69 -14.28 -0.74 -3.35
N TYR A 70 -13.35 -0.13 -2.61
CA TYR A 70 -13.56 1.17 -1.95
C TYR A 70 -13.60 2.34 -2.95
N ARG A 71 -13.10 2.17 -4.18
CA ARG A 71 -13.05 3.22 -5.22
C ARG A 71 -12.43 4.53 -4.73
N ARG A 72 -13.24 5.52 -4.39
CA ARG A 72 -12.83 6.85 -3.91
C ARG A 72 -13.07 7.02 -2.41
N ASP A 73 -13.81 6.11 -1.80
CA ASP A 73 -14.15 6.15 -0.39
C ASP A 73 -12.95 5.71 0.46
N PRO A 74 -12.85 6.19 1.71
CA PRO A 74 -11.78 5.77 2.60
C PRO A 74 -11.78 4.26 2.87
N VAL A 75 -10.58 3.68 2.95
CA VAL A 75 -10.38 2.29 3.36
C VAL A 75 -10.64 2.19 4.86
N SER A 76 -11.81 1.66 5.21
CA SER A 76 -12.31 1.65 6.60
C SER A 76 -11.98 0.36 7.36
N GLN A 77 -11.44 -0.66 6.69
CA GLN A 77 -11.11 -1.96 7.30
C GLN A 77 -9.67 -2.36 6.99
N SER A 78 -9.09 -3.16 7.89
CA SER A 78 -7.78 -3.79 7.68
C SER A 78 -7.83 -4.78 6.52
N LEU A 79 -6.76 -4.83 5.74
CA LEU A 79 -6.64 -5.68 4.56
C LEU A 79 -6.21 -7.08 4.94
N ALA A 80 -6.98 -8.09 4.49
CA ALA A 80 -6.69 -9.50 4.72
C ALA A 80 -5.43 -9.95 3.97
N GLN A 81 -4.58 -10.72 4.65
CA GLN A 81 -3.38 -11.34 4.08
C GLN A 81 -3.74 -12.72 3.53
N PRO A 82 -3.02 -13.24 2.50
CA PRO A 82 -3.16 -14.63 2.10
C PRO A 82 -2.63 -15.50 3.24
N ILE A 83 -3.22 -16.67 3.38
CA ILE A 83 -2.76 -17.74 4.28
C ILE A 83 -1.40 -18.23 3.76
#